data_AF-A0A661VZ97-F1
#
_entry.id   AF-A0A661VZ97-F1
#
_cell.length_a   1.000
_cell.length_b   1.000
_cell.length_c   1.000
_cell.angle_alpha   90.00
_cell.angle_beta   90.00
_cell.angle_gamma   90.00
#
_symmetry.space_group_name_H-M   'P 1'
#
loop_
_entity.id
_entity.type
_entity.pdbx_description
1 polymer ?
#
loop_
_entity_poly.entity_id
_entity_poly.type
_entity_poly.pdbx_seq_one_letter_code
_entity_poly.pdbx_strand_id
1 'polypeptide(L)'
;MHLMKSFFVFLAIVSISVACSSTPAVTMPDGLYIPPASVYFALAPKEAQALQVAVIQFHREQPINSESSLTQTQVELIGETGEVFPVADCSWTRGTTTDQYTMKTLHLGIPEFEEGRHLIRGLKLTQDSKQYEYNIGEWLIEVIPKPPHILEIGKQSLLTASGPELDLQVELRNTGERIVTIESLDAEIPGCHYVQSVAVTRSFDDPTTISGDDRMELEPGEMKSFFFTLAQESGEVIPDFVTVRPLLRYVDADGNVEQLLLRPVIYTVFLDTDEEVQVVAAKGKPVQIIP
;
A
#
# COMPACT_ATOMS: atom_id res chain seq x y z
N MET A 1 44.77 -61.75 -26.30
CA MET A 1 44.24 -61.59 -27.67
C MET A 1 42.92 -60.84 -27.56
N HIS A 2 42.80 -59.76 -28.33
CA HIS A 2 41.71 -58.78 -28.40
C HIS A 2 40.27 -59.26 -28.11
N LEU A 3 39.50 -58.47 -27.34
CA LEU A 3 38.46 -57.55 -27.85
C LEU A 3 37.84 -56.81 -26.63
N MET A 4 38.20 -55.55 -26.35
CA MET A 4 37.55 -54.31 -26.80
C MET A 4 36.08 -54.12 -26.37
N LYS A 5 35.88 -53.03 -25.60
CA LYS A 5 34.70 -52.14 -25.52
C LYS A 5 33.41 -52.70 -24.93
N SER A 6 33.02 -52.21 -23.75
CA SER A 6 32.08 -51.08 -23.69
C SER A 6 31.94 -50.56 -22.26
N PHE A 7 32.35 -49.31 -22.08
CA PHE A 7 31.99 -48.44 -20.95
C PHE A 7 30.48 -48.20 -21.04
N PHE A 8 29.70 -48.67 -20.06
CA PHE A 8 28.34 -48.19 -19.84
C PHE A 8 28.29 -47.53 -18.48
N VAL A 9 28.44 -46.20 -18.51
CA VAL A 9 28.10 -45.30 -17.40
C VAL A 9 26.59 -45.35 -17.27
N PHE A 10 26.09 -45.99 -16.21
CA PHE A 10 24.71 -45.82 -15.77
C PHE A 10 24.60 -44.42 -15.17
N LEU A 11 24.31 -43.44 -16.03
CA LEU A 11 23.89 -42.11 -15.62
C LEU A 11 22.45 -42.24 -15.12
N ALA A 12 22.27 -42.37 -13.82
CA ALA A 12 20.97 -42.19 -13.18
C ALA A 12 20.59 -40.71 -13.32
N ILE A 13 19.90 -40.38 -14.40
CA ILE A 13 19.15 -39.12 -14.50
C ILE A 13 17.99 -39.28 -13.52
N VAL A 14 18.21 -38.81 -12.30
CA VAL A 14 17.11 -38.51 -11.38
C VAL A 14 16.43 -37.28 -11.96
N SER A 15 15.45 -37.51 -12.82
CA SER A 15 14.46 -36.52 -13.21
C SER A 15 13.63 -36.23 -11.96
N ILE A 16 14.07 -35.27 -11.15
CA ILE A 16 13.17 -34.63 -10.18
C ILE A 16 12.20 -33.82 -11.05
N SER A 17 11.11 -34.46 -11.46
CA SER A 17 9.90 -33.76 -11.83
C SER A 17 9.49 -32.98 -10.59
N VAL A 18 9.88 -31.71 -10.53
CA VAL A 18 9.20 -30.75 -9.67
C VAL A 18 7.76 -30.80 -10.15
N ALA A 19 6.91 -31.50 -9.40
CA ALA A 19 5.48 -31.35 -9.55
C ALA A 19 5.23 -29.86 -9.33
N CYS A 20 4.93 -29.13 -10.42
CA CYS A 20 4.13 -27.93 -10.29
C CYS A 20 2.91 -28.38 -9.51
N SER A 21 2.86 -28.03 -8.23
CA SER A 21 1.63 -28.10 -7.46
C SER A 21 0.66 -27.19 -8.19
N SER A 22 -0.16 -27.76 -9.07
CA SER A 22 -1.32 -27.07 -9.61
C SER A 22 -2.19 -26.76 -8.41
N THR A 23 -2.09 -25.53 -7.89
CA THR A 23 -3.03 -24.99 -6.95
C THR A 23 -4.40 -25.24 -7.57
N PRO A 24 -5.33 -25.95 -6.88
CA PRO A 24 -6.65 -26.19 -7.47
C PRO A 24 -7.24 -24.83 -7.84
N ALA A 25 -7.70 -24.69 -9.09
CA ALA A 25 -8.25 -23.44 -9.59
C ALA A 25 -9.35 -22.95 -8.64
N VAL A 26 -9.04 -21.91 -7.85
CA VAL A 26 -9.94 -21.39 -6.82
C VAL A 26 -11.06 -20.63 -7.51
N THR A 27 -12.14 -21.33 -7.85
CA THR A 27 -13.28 -20.71 -8.51
C THR A 27 -14.05 -19.86 -7.49
N MET A 28 -13.89 -18.53 -7.56
CA MET A 28 -14.62 -17.59 -6.73
C MET A 28 -16.10 -17.50 -7.15
N PRO A 29 -17.06 -17.54 -6.20
CA PRO A 29 -18.48 -17.30 -6.50
C PRO A 29 -18.75 -15.82 -6.82
N ASP A 30 -19.86 -15.56 -7.50
CA ASP A 30 -20.31 -14.19 -7.79
C ASP A 30 -20.50 -13.38 -6.51
N GLY A 31 -20.07 -12.11 -6.54
CA GLY A 31 -20.08 -11.26 -5.35
C GLY A 31 -18.99 -10.20 -5.35
N LEU A 32 -18.97 -9.41 -4.27
CA LEU A 32 -17.94 -8.40 -4.00
C LEU A 32 -16.87 -8.98 -3.07
N TYR A 33 -15.62 -8.68 -3.37
CA TYR A 33 -14.46 -9.08 -2.59
C TYR A 33 -13.55 -7.88 -2.40
N ILE A 34 -13.04 -7.71 -1.18
CA ILE A 34 -12.12 -6.63 -0.84
C ILE A 34 -10.80 -7.28 -0.42
N PRO A 35 -9.78 -7.30 -1.30
CA PRO A 35 -8.47 -7.81 -0.95
C PRO A 35 -7.92 -7.09 0.30
N PRO A 36 -7.32 -7.82 1.26
CA PRO A 36 -6.67 -7.20 2.39
C PRO A 36 -5.51 -6.31 1.94
N ALA A 37 -5.40 -5.13 2.54
CA ALA A 37 -4.32 -4.18 2.28
C ALA A 37 -3.64 -3.80 3.61
N SER A 38 -2.34 -3.52 3.55
CA SER A 38 -1.62 -2.88 4.65
C SER A 38 -1.58 -1.38 4.43
N VAL A 39 -2.13 -0.61 5.37
CA VAL A 39 -2.19 0.84 5.24
C VAL A 39 -1.47 1.47 6.42
N TYR A 40 -0.56 2.39 6.15
CA TYR A 40 -0.06 3.35 7.13
C TYR A 40 -0.45 4.74 6.66
N PHE A 41 -1.19 5.49 7.46
CA PHE A 41 -1.65 6.81 7.04
C PHE A 41 -1.52 7.82 8.17
N ALA A 42 -0.52 8.68 8.07
CA ALA A 42 -0.42 9.81 8.98
C ALA A 42 -1.33 10.97 8.54
N LEU A 43 -1.98 11.62 9.50
CA LEU A 43 -2.96 12.67 9.29
C LEU A 43 -2.75 13.84 10.25
N ALA A 44 -3.06 15.04 9.80
CA ALA A 44 -3.32 16.16 10.71
C ALA A 44 -4.77 16.11 11.22
N PRO A 45 -5.09 16.72 12.37
CA PRO A 45 -6.44 16.70 12.92
C PRO A 45 -7.39 17.41 11.96
N LYS A 46 -8.56 16.79 11.70
CA LYS A 46 -9.62 17.29 10.80
C LYS A 46 -9.19 17.47 9.34
N GLU A 47 -8.13 16.80 8.93
CA GLU A 47 -7.72 16.80 7.52
C GLU A 47 -8.64 15.89 6.71
N ALA A 48 -9.37 16.47 5.75
CA ALA A 48 -10.19 15.69 4.83
C ALA A 48 -9.29 14.93 3.83
N GLN A 49 -9.30 13.60 3.91
CA GLN A 49 -8.54 12.72 3.04
C GLN A 49 -9.41 11.59 2.51
N ALA A 50 -8.99 11.00 1.39
CA ALA A 50 -9.66 9.85 0.81
C ALA A 50 -8.70 8.65 0.72
N LEU A 51 -9.13 7.49 1.22
CA LEU A 51 -8.46 6.21 1.02
C LEU A 51 -9.06 5.49 -0.18
N GLN A 52 -8.20 4.79 -0.91
CA GLN A 52 -8.59 3.98 -2.05
C GLN A 52 -8.52 2.51 -1.67
N VAL A 53 -9.63 1.80 -1.88
CA VAL A 53 -9.75 0.38 -1.58
C VAL A 53 -9.96 -0.38 -2.88
N ALA A 54 -9.12 -1.37 -3.14
CA ALA A 54 -9.31 -2.28 -4.25
C ALA A 54 -10.53 -3.17 -3.99
N VAL A 55 -11.39 -3.32 -4.99
CA VAL A 55 -12.58 -4.18 -4.92
C VAL A 55 -12.66 -5.02 -6.19
N ILE A 56 -12.94 -6.30 -6.03
CA ILE A 56 -13.11 -7.26 -7.13
C ILE A 56 -14.57 -7.72 -7.11
N GLN A 57 -15.30 -7.50 -8.21
CA GLN A 57 -16.67 -7.99 -8.37
C GLN A 57 -16.71 -9.15 -9.36
N PHE A 58 -17.00 -10.37 -8.91
CA PHE A 58 -17.23 -11.53 -9.79
C PHE A 58 -18.70 -11.59 -10.25
N HIS A 59 -18.94 -11.93 -11.52
CA HIS A 59 -20.26 -11.90 -12.18
C HIS A 59 -20.45 -12.98 -13.26
N ARG A 60 -19.87 -14.16 -13.05
CA ARG A 60 -19.77 -15.27 -14.01
C ARG A 60 -21.12 -15.86 -14.44
N GLU A 61 -22.09 -15.93 -13.53
CA GLU A 61 -23.38 -16.59 -13.81
C GLU A 61 -24.49 -15.61 -14.20
N GLN A 62 -24.37 -14.34 -13.81
CA GLN A 62 -25.27 -13.27 -14.20
C GLN A 62 -24.46 -12.04 -14.60
N PRO A 63 -24.44 -11.63 -15.89
CA PRO A 63 -23.84 -10.35 -16.27
C PRO A 63 -24.63 -9.25 -15.56
N ILE A 64 -24.06 -8.71 -14.49
CA ILE A 64 -24.75 -7.69 -13.73
C ILE A 64 -24.62 -6.39 -14.52
N ASN A 65 -25.72 -5.92 -15.10
CA ASN A 65 -25.91 -4.52 -15.49
C ASN A 65 -25.97 -3.64 -14.22
N SER A 66 -24.92 -3.66 -13.38
CA SER A 66 -24.84 -2.91 -12.12
C SER A 66 -23.94 -1.69 -12.25
N GLU A 67 -24.38 -0.73 -13.05
CA GLU A 67 -24.11 0.67 -12.71
C GLU A 67 -25.16 1.21 -11.73
N SER A 68 -26.32 0.54 -11.61
CA SER A 68 -27.48 1.03 -10.87
C SER A 68 -27.60 0.58 -9.41
N SER A 69 -26.79 -0.38 -8.90
CA SER A 69 -27.05 -1.00 -7.59
C SER A 69 -26.16 -0.58 -6.43
N LEU A 70 -25.11 0.22 -6.64
CA LEU A 70 -24.20 0.67 -5.55
C LEU A 70 -24.51 2.07 -5.00
N THR A 71 -25.58 2.70 -5.51
CA THR A 71 -25.95 4.11 -5.25
C THR A 71 -26.46 4.39 -3.84
N GLN A 72 -26.77 3.36 -3.04
CA GLN A 72 -27.15 3.50 -1.62
C GLN A 72 -26.36 2.52 -0.76
N THR A 73 -25.05 2.77 -0.66
CA THR A 73 -24.18 1.99 0.21
C THR A 73 -23.76 2.85 1.39
N GLN A 74 -24.20 2.49 2.60
CA GLN A 74 -23.57 3.02 3.81
C GLN A 74 -22.29 2.23 4.07
N VAL A 75 -21.19 2.93 4.34
CA VAL A 75 -19.89 2.34 4.62
C VAL A 75 -19.47 2.70 6.05
N GLU A 76 -19.03 1.70 6.80
CA GLU A 76 -18.49 1.86 8.15
C GLU A 76 -17.12 1.17 8.22
N LEU A 77 -16.15 1.80 8.87
CA LEU A 77 -14.87 1.18 9.21
C LEU A 77 -14.95 0.61 10.63
N ILE A 78 -14.35 -0.56 10.84
CA ILE A 78 -14.36 -1.26 12.13
C ILE A 78 -12.93 -1.34 12.65
N GLY A 79 -12.70 -0.74 13.82
CA GLY A 79 -11.43 -0.80 14.53
C GLY A 79 -11.16 -2.15 15.17
N GLU A 80 -9.92 -2.42 15.57
CA GLU A 80 -9.51 -3.67 16.22
C GLU A 80 -10.33 -3.98 17.48
N THR A 81 -10.75 -2.95 18.22
CA THR A 81 -11.53 -3.08 19.45
C THR A 81 -13.03 -3.23 19.23
N GLY A 82 -13.49 -3.17 17.97
CA GLY A 82 -14.92 -3.21 17.58
C GLY A 82 -15.59 -1.83 17.53
N GLU A 83 -14.85 -0.76 17.79
CA GLU A 83 -15.24 0.63 17.48
C GLU A 83 -15.64 0.80 16.01
N VAL A 84 -16.68 1.61 15.78
CA VAL A 84 -17.26 1.81 14.44
C VAL A 84 -17.09 3.28 14.04
N PHE A 85 -16.47 3.50 12.88
CA PHE A 85 -16.26 4.83 12.32
C PHE A 85 -17.10 4.97 11.03
N PRO A 86 -18.16 5.80 11.04
CA PRO A 86 -18.99 6.00 9.87
C PRO A 86 -18.22 6.79 8.80
N VAL A 87 -18.23 6.29 7.56
CA VAL A 87 -17.63 6.98 6.42
C VAL A 87 -18.64 7.99 5.88
N ALA A 88 -18.28 9.28 5.91
CA ALA A 88 -19.19 10.37 5.53
C ALA A 88 -19.50 10.37 4.03
N ASP A 89 -18.48 10.16 3.20
CA ASP A 89 -18.58 10.16 1.75
C ASP A 89 -17.88 8.93 1.15
N CYS A 90 -18.53 8.27 0.20
CA CYS A 90 -17.89 7.23 -0.59
C CYS A 90 -18.25 7.36 -2.07
N SER A 91 -17.32 6.96 -2.93
CA SER A 91 -17.56 6.90 -4.37
C SER A 91 -16.88 5.69 -4.99
N TRP A 92 -17.34 5.30 -6.17
CA TRP A 92 -16.86 4.11 -6.86
C TRP A 92 -16.31 4.50 -8.23
N THR A 93 -15.12 4.02 -8.53
CA THR A 93 -14.53 4.10 -9.87
C THR A 93 -14.43 2.71 -10.47
N ARG A 94 -14.81 2.58 -11.74
CA ARG A 94 -14.71 1.32 -12.48
C ARG A 94 -13.33 1.20 -13.14
N GLY A 95 -12.67 0.08 -12.94
CA GLY A 95 -11.42 -0.29 -13.61
C GLY A 95 -11.64 -1.34 -14.69
N THR A 96 -10.64 -2.21 -14.89
CA THR A 96 -10.64 -3.29 -15.88
C THR A 96 -11.83 -4.23 -15.69
N THR A 97 -12.47 -4.63 -16.79
CA THR A 97 -13.61 -5.57 -16.79
C THR A 97 -13.31 -6.71 -17.77
N THR A 98 -13.58 -7.94 -17.33
CA THR A 98 -13.53 -9.18 -18.11
C THR A 98 -14.91 -9.85 -18.11
N ASP A 99 -15.03 -11.00 -18.78
CA ASP A 99 -16.25 -11.82 -18.76
C ASP A 99 -16.53 -12.45 -17.38
N GLN A 100 -15.53 -12.47 -16.48
CA GLN A 100 -15.65 -13.12 -15.17
C GLN A 100 -15.72 -12.13 -14.00
N TYR A 101 -15.11 -10.96 -14.13
CA TYR A 101 -15.05 -9.99 -13.04
C TYR A 101 -14.91 -8.54 -13.53
N THR A 102 -15.13 -7.60 -12.60
CA THR A 102 -14.84 -6.18 -12.76
C THR A 102 -13.99 -5.71 -11.58
N MET A 103 -12.84 -5.13 -11.87
CA MET A 103 -12.03 -4.39 -10.90
C MET A 103 -12.69 -3.04 -10.63
N LYS A 104 -12.79 -2.67 -9.35
CA LYS A 104 -13.34 -1.40 -8.89
C LYS A 104 -12.42 -0.79 -7.84
N THR A 105 -12.50 0.52 -7.71
CA THR A 105 -11.89 1.26 -6.61
C THR A 105 -13.01 1.91 -5.81
N LEU A 106 -13.06 1.60 -4.52
CA LEU A 106 -13.91 2.28 -3.56
C LEU A 106 -13.09 3.41 -2.92
N HIS A 107 -13.50 4.65 -3.18
CA HIS A 107 -12.93 5.84 -2.54
C HIS A 107 -13.70 6.10 -1.25
N LEU A 108 -13.00 6.10 -0.12
CA LEU A 108 -13.55 6.32 1.21
C LEU A 108 -13.06 7.65 1.75
N GLY A 109 -13.97 8.57 2.07
CA GLY A 109 -13.61 9.71 2.91
C GLY A 109 -13.22 9.23 4.29
N ILE A 110 -11.97 9.48 4.70
CA ILE A 110 -11.50 9.07 6.02
C ILE A 110 -12.32 9.82 7.09
N PRO A 111 -12.92 9.12 8.07
CA PRO A 111 -13.64 9.79 9.15
C PRO A 111 -12.69 10.63 10.00
N GLU A 112 -13.24 11.59 10.74
CA GLU A 112 -12.44 12.32 11.73
C GLU A 112 -12.04 11.38 12.86
N PHE A 113 -10.73 11.25 13.06
CA PHE A 113 -10.14 10.49 14.15
C PHE A 113 -9.58 11.46 15.20
N GLU A 114 -9.67 11.08 16.48
CA GLU A 114 -8.99 11.77 17.57
C GLU A 114 -7.47 11.63 17.44
N GLU A 115 -6.70 12.49 18.09
CA GLU A 115 -5.24 12.37 18.12
C GLU A 115 -4.79 11.01 18.67
N GLY A 116 -3.76 10.43 18.06
CA GLY A 116 -3.23 9.11 18.42
C GLY A 116 -3.31 8.09 17.29
N ARG A 117 -3.18 6.82 17.65
CA ARG A 117 -3.10 5.69 16.72
C ARG A 117 -4.41 4.88 16.73
N HIS A 118 -4.95 4.63 15.55
CA HIS A 118 -6.18 3.87 15.33
C HIS A 118 -5.89 2.70 14.39
N LEU A 119 -6.20 1.49 14.82
CA LEU A 119 -6.02 0.29 14.01
C LEU A 119 -7.37 -0.18 13.48
N ILE A 120 -7.54 -0.12 12.17
CA ILE A 120 -8.75 -0.53 11.44
C ILE A 120 -8.49 -1.88 10.76
N ARG A 121 -9.43 -2.81 10.90
CA ARG A 121 -9.33 -4.17 10.31
C ARG A 121 -10.57 -4.60 9.52
N GLY A 122 -11.71 -3.98 9.78
CA GLY A 122 -12.96 -4.32 9.13
C GLY A 122 -13.53 -3.18 8.30
N LEU A 123 -14.27 -3.55 7.26
CA LEU A 123 -15.13 -2.65 6.50
C LEU A 123 -16.50 -3.28 6.39
N LYS A 124 -17.52 -2.52 6.76
CA LYS A 124 -18.90 -2.93 6.68
C LYS A 124 -19.64 -2.15 5.62
N LEU A 125 -20.23 -2.87 4.68
CA LEU A 125 -21.09 -2.34 3.63
C LEU A 125 -22.55 -2.69 3.97
N THR A 126 -23.41 -1.69 4.01
CA THR A 126 -24.87 -1.90 4.09
C THR A 126 -25.49 -1.59 2.73
N GLN A 127 -26.12 -2.59 2.12
CA GLN A 127 -26.78 -2.51 0.82
C GLN A 127 -28.12 -3.26 0.90
N ASP A 128 -29.21 -2.65 0.42
CA ASP A 128 -30.55 -3.26 0.40
C ASP A 128 -30.99 -3.86 1.75
N SER A 129 -30.69 -3.16 2.85
CA SER A 129 -30.92 -3.60 4.24
C SER A 129 -30.11 -4.82 4.70
N LYS A 130 -29.16 -5.31 3.90
CA LYS A 130 -28.22 -6.37 4.27
C LYS A 130 -26.87 -5.77 4.63
N GLN A 131 -26.21 -6.38 5.61
CA GLN A 131 -24.90 -5.96 6.09
C GLN A 131 -23.87 -7.01 5.72
N TYR A 132 -22.76 -6.55 5.14
CA TYR A 132 -21.64 -7.38 4.73
C TYR A 132 -20.38 -6.83 5.38
N GLU A 133 -19.68 -7.68 6.12
CA GLU A 133 -18.42 -7.33 6.77
C GLU A 133 -17.25 -8.01 6.07
N TYR A 134 -16.26 -7.21 5.71
CA TYR A 134 -15.06 -7.61 5.00
C TYR A 134 -13.83 -7.39 5.87
N ASN A 135 -12.92 -8.35 5.86
CA ASN A 135 -11.56 -8.14 6.36
C ASN A 135 -10.78 -7.32 5.31
N ILE A 136 -10.35 -6.12 5.69
CA ILE A 136 -9.63 -5.21 4.79
C ILE A 136 -8.13 -5.17 5.03
N GLY A 137 -7.61 -6.10 5.83
CA GLY A 137 -6.21 -6.15 6.24
C GLY A 137 -5.97 -5.31 7.49
N GLU A 138 -4.81 -4.68 7.58
CA GLU A 138 -4.40 -3.90 8.74
C GLU A 138 -4.12 -2.46 8.32
N TRP A 139 -4.94 -1.54 8.80
CA TRP A 139 -4.82 -0.13 8.50
C TRP A 139 -4.50 0.64 9.78
N LEU A 140 -3.29 1.15 9.87
CA LEU A 140 -2.83 2.01 10.93
C LEU A 140 -3.00 3.47 10.51
N ILE A 141 -3.95 4.17 11.14
CA ILE A 141 -4.16 5.60 10.99
C ILE A 141 -3.55 6.32 12.19
N GLU A 142 -2.58 7.20 11.94
CA GLU A 142 -1.90 7.97 12.98
C GLU A 142 -2.25 9.45 12.83
N VAL A 143 -3.00 9.98 13.79
CA VAL A 143 -3.35 11.40 13.85
C VAL A 143 -2.33 12.10 14.74
N ILE A 144 -1.47 12.90 14.12
CA ILE A 144 -0.44 13.68 14.81
C ILE A 144 -0.88 15.13 15.01
N PRO A 145 -0.37 15.84 16.03
CA PRO A 145 -0.58 17.28 16.14
C PRO A 145 -0.17 17.99 14.85
N LYS A 146 -0.89 19.05 14.48
CA LYS A 146 -0.59 19.79 13.24
C LYS A 146 0.88 20.23 13.24
N PRO A 147 1.72 19.69 12.35
CA PRO A 147 3.15 19.98 12.38
C PRO A 147 3.43 21.42 11.92
N PRO A 148 4.50 22.05 12.42
CA PRO A 148 4.95 23.34 11.90
C PRO A 148 5.44 23.21 10.45
N HIS A 149 5.21 24.25 9.65
CA HIS A 149 5.44 24.26 8.21
C HIS A 149 6.62 25.14 7.82
N ILE A 150 7.85 24.77 8.19
CA ILE A 150 9.08 25.41 7.67
C ILE A 150 9.68 24.68 6.46
N LEU A 151 9.07 23.56 6.07
CA LEU A 151 9.38 22.81 4.87
C LEU A 151 8.20 22.82 3.92
N GLU A 152 8.46 23.12 2.65
CA GLU A 152 7.51 22.99 1.55
C GLU A 152 7.85 21.78 0.68
N ILE A 153 6.82 21.02 0.30
CA ILE A 153 6.95 19.86 -0.60
C ILE A 153 6.81 20.34 -2.05
N GLY A 154 7.86 20.13 -2.84
CA GLY A 154 7.86 20.32 -4.29
C GLY A 154 7.22 19.14 -5.03
N LYS A 155 8.03 18.42 -5.82
CA LYS A 155 7.65 17.15 -6.44
C LYS A 155 7.77 16.00 -5.45
N GLN A 156 6.98 14.95 -5.68
CA GLN A 156 7.06 13.67 -4.97
C GLN A 156 6.75 12.55 -5.97
N SER A 157 7.52 11.46 -5.92
CA SER A 157 7.32 10.29 -6.77
C SER A 157 7.63 9.01 -6.00
N LEU A 158 6.81 7.99 -6.23
CA LEU A 158 7.15 6.60 -5.94
C LEU A 158 7.91 6.06 -7.16
N LEU A 159 9.16 5.62 -6.98
CA LEU A 159 10.04 5.28 -8.11
C LEU A 159 10.06 3.78 -8.40
N THR A 160 10.10 2.97 -7.34
CA THR A 160 9.93 1.54 -7.45
C THR A 160 9.10 1.05 -6.27
N ALA A 161 8.30 0.03 -6.57
CA ALA A 161 7.69 -0.83 -5.57
C ALA A 161 7.71 -2.25 -6.14
N SER A 162 8.86 -2.68 -6.66
CA SER A 162 9.01 -4.00 -7.28
C SER A 162 10.09 -4.76 -6.54
N GLY A 163 9.72 -5.85 -5.87
CA GLY A 163 10.64 -6.56 -4.98
C GLY A 163 10.66 -5.97 -3.57
N PRO A 164 11.71 -6.22 -2.76
CA PRO A 164 11.75 -5.98 -1.31
C PRO A 164 11.87 -4.50 -0.89
N GLU A 165 11.69 -3.54 -1.81
CA GLU A 165 12.01 -2.13 -1.58
C GLU A 165 10.86 -1.21 -2.00
N LEU A 166 10.62 -0.18 -1.18
CA LEU A 166 9.77 0.95 -1.52
C LEU A 166 10.65 2.21 -1.59
N ASP A 167 10.81 2.72 -2.82
CA ASP A 167 11.62 3.90 -3.09
C ASP A 167 10.76 5.14 -3.27
N LEU A 168 10.95 6.12 -2.38
CA LEU A 168 10.28 7.42 -2.43
C LEU A 168 11.28 8.54 -2.70
N GLN A 169 10.98 9.38 -3.67
CA GLN A 169 11.70 10.62 -3.89
C GLN A 169 10.82 11.83 -3.60
N VAL A 170 11.39 12.83 -2.93
CA VAL A 170 10.71 14.08 -2.57
C VAL A 170 11.64 15.27 -2.74
N GLU A 171 11.13 16.33 -3.36
CA GLU A 171 11.75 17.65 -3.33
C GLU A 171 11.25 18.43 -2.11
N LEU A 172 12.19 18.95 -1.33
CA LEU A 172 11.91 19.75 -0.15
C LEU A 172 12.56 21.11 -0.31
N ARG A 173 11.81 22.16 0.05
CA ARG A 173 12.33 23.52 0.19
C ARG A 173 12.24 23.96 1.64
N ASN A 174 13.35 24.47 2.17
CA ASN A 174 13.33 25.13 3.47
C ASN A 174 12.86 26.58 3.32
N THR A 175 11.71 26.90 3.89
CA THR A 175 11.13 28.26 3.90
C THR A 175 11.42 29.02 5.20
N GLY A 176 12.06 28.35 6.16
CA GLY A 176 12.54 28.96 7.39
C GLY A 176 13.80 29.80 7.20
N GLU A 177 14.21 30.48 8.27
CA GLU A 177 15.40 31.34 8.30
C GLU A 177 16.67 30.59 8.75
N ARG A 178 16.56 29.31 9.10
CA ARG A 178 17.66 28.50 9.67
C ARG A 178 17.80 27.17 8.95
N ILE A 179 18.99 26.58 9.02
CA ILE A 179 19.27 25.26 8.45
C ILE A 179 18.39 24.20 9.13
N VAL A 180 17.94 23.22 8.37
CA VAL A 180 17.25 22.03 8.86
C VAL A 180 17.94 20.78 8.36
N THR A 181 17.92 19.72 9.16
CA THR A 181 18.52 18.41 8.81
C THR A 181 17.42 17.38 8.63
N ILE A 182 17.37 16.76 7.47
CA ILE A 182 16.46 15.66 7.15
C ILE A 182 17.02 14.36 7.74
N GLU A 183 16.22 13.67 8.55
CA GLU A 183 16.68 12.46 9.26
C GLU A 183 16.12 11.19 8.64
N SER A 184 14.79 11.05 8.66
CA SER A 184 14.13 9.78 8.39
C SER A 184 12.72 9.96 7.84
N LEU A 185 12.10 8.83 7.53
CA LEU A 185 10.78 8.69 6.98
C LEU A 185 10.10 7.58 7.76
N ASP A 186 9.18 7.96 8.63
CA ASP A 186 8.45 7.03 9.44
C ASP A 186 7.26 6.51 8.60
N ALA A 187 7.26 5.20 8.37
CA ALA A 187 6.23 4.46 7.65
C ALA A 187 6.05 3.08 8.30
N GLU A 188 5.20 2.99 9.32
CA GLU A 188 4.93 1.74 10.00
C GLU A 188 3.88 0.93 9.23
N ILE A 189 4.30 0.25 8.15
CA ILE A 189 3.43 -0.62 7.36
C ILE A 189 3.15 -1.88 8.19
N PRO A 190 1.89 -2.15 8.57
CA PRO A 190 1.58 -3.30 9.41
C PRO A 190 1.96 -4.63 8.75
N GLY A 191 2.58 -5.51 9.54
CA GLY A 191 3.03 -6.84 9.11
C GLY A 191 4.38 -6.86 8.38
N CYS A 192 5.10 -5.74 8.32
CA CYS A 192 6.41 -5.68 7.68
C CYS A 192 7.36 -4.66 8.36
N HIS A 193 8.60 -5.09 8.60
CA HIS A 193 9.71 -4.31 9.09
C HIS A 193 10.62 -3.86 7.94
N TYR A 194 10.97 -2.58 7.96
CA TYR A 194 11.83 -1.98 6.94
C TYR A 194 13.07 -1.36 7.57
N VAL A 195 14.21 -1.58 6.93
CA VAL A 195 15.41 -0.80 7.12
C VAL A 195 15.34 0.39 6.18
N GLN A 196 15.41 1.58 6.75
CA GLN A 196 15.41 2.82 5.99
C GLN A 196 16.83 3.27 5.65
N SER A 197 17.00 3.82 4.44
CA SER A 197 18.12 4.71 4.12
C SER A 197 17.64 6.01 3.45
N VAL A 198 18.46 7.05 3.52
CA VAL A 198 18.23 8.36 2.89
C VAL A 198 19.48 8.79 2.12
N ALA A 199 19.27 9.34 0.93
CA ALA A 199 20.31 9.93 0.09
C ALA A 199 19.82 11.26 -0.52
N VAL A 200 20.75 12.15 -0.85
CA VAL A 200 20.45 13.34 -1.65
C VAL A 200 20.71 13.02 -3.12
N THR A 201 19.75 13.31 -4.00
CA THR A 201 19.94 13.13 -5.44
C THR A 201 20.34 14.45 -6.11
N ARG A 202 21.05 14.36 -7.23
CA ARG A 202 21.48 15.55 -7.98
C ARG A 202 20.29 16.40 -8.45
N SER A 203 19.21 15.75 -8.85
CA SER A 203 17.94 16.37 -9.17
C SER A 203 16.80 15.37 -8.97
N PHE A 204 15.57 15.87 -8.97
CA PHE A 204 14.39 15.02 -8.95
C PHE A 204 14.28 14.18 -10.23
N ASP A 205 14.62 14.75 -11.38
CA ASP A 205 14.46 14.09 -12.68
C ASP A 205 15.59 13.06 -12.97
N ASP A 206 16.61 12.98 -12.12
CA ASP A 206 17.71 11.98 -12.18
C ASP A 206 17.87 11.29 -10.80
N PRO A 207 16.94 10.38 -10.44
CA PRO A 207 16.93 9.73 -9.13
C PRO A 207 18.07 8.73 -8.91
N THR A 208 18.69 8.26 -9.99
CA THR A 208 19.77 7.25 -9.93
C THR A 208 21.13 7.85 -9.60
N THR A 209 21.29 9.17 -9.71
CA THR A 209 22.55 9.85 -9.47
C THR A 209 22.54 10.53 -8.11
N ILE A 210 23.21 9.89 -7.15
CA ILE A 210 23.48 10.47 -5.83
C ILE A 210 24.29 11.76 -6.03
N SER A 211 23.88 12.82 -5.35
CA SER A 211 24.61 14.08 -5.33
C SER A 211 26.01 13.86 -4.71
N GLY A 212 27.01 14.64 -5.13
CA GLY A 212 28.27 14.72 -4.37
C GLY A 212 28.14 15.52 -3.06
N ASP A 213 26.96 16.09 -2.82
CA ASP A 213 26.57 16.70 -1.55
C ASP A 213 25.82 15.66 -0.71
N ASP A 214 26.54 14.99 0.19
CA ASP A 214 26.00 13.98 1.10
C ASP A 214 25.34 14.60 2.33
N ARG A 215 25.24 15.93 2.41
CA ARG A 215 24.65 16.59 3.58
C ARG A 215 23.14 16.51 3.49
N MET A 216 22.54 15.86 4.47
CA MET A 216 21.08 15.83 4.65
C MET A 216 20.53 17.19 5.15
N GLU A 217 21.22 18.29 4.87
CA GLU A 217 20.91 19.63 5.36
C GLU A 217 20.28 20.47 4.25
N LEU A 218 19.33 21.33 4.61
CA LEU A 218 18.72 22.34 3.75
C LEU A 218 18.97 23.73 4.33
N GLU A 219 19.72 24.55 3.61
CA GLU A 219 19.90 25.96 3.93
C GLU A 219 18.60 26.78 3.73
N PRO A 220 18.46 27.95 4.35
CA PRO A 220 17.31 28.83 4.14
C PRO A 220 17.07 29.14 2.66
N GLY A 221 15.86 28.85 2.17
CA GLY A 221 15.45 29.03 0.77
C GLY A 221 15.94 27.95 -0.19
N GLU A 222 16.83 27.05 0.25
CA GLU A 222 17.36 25.96 -0.56
C GLU A 222 16.29 24.93 -0.90
N MET A 223 16.42 24.29 -2.06
CA MET A 223 15.61 23.17 -2.49
C MET A 223 16.53 22.01 -2.86
N LYS A 224 16.31 20.84 -2.26
CA LYS A 224 17.01 19.58 -2.57
C LYS A 224 16.04 18.44 -2.80
N SER A 225 16.50 17.43 -3.53
CA SER A 225 15.80 16.18 -3.74
C SER A 225 16.37 15.11 -2.81
N PHE A 226 15.49 14.47 -2.03
CA PHE A 226 15.82 13.38 -1.13
C PHE A 226 15.22 12.10 -1.67
N PHE A 227 16.01 11.03 -1.64
CA PHE A 227 15.61 9.69 -2.02
C PHE A 227 15.68 8.79 -0.79
N PHE A 228 14.53 8.19 -0.48
CA PHE A 228 14.33 7.32 0.66
C PHE A 228 14.06 5.91 0.16
N THR A 229 14.81 4.95 0.68
CA THR A 229 14.57 3.52 0.41
C THR A 229 14.11 2.88 1.71
N LEU A 230 12.95 2.23 1.66
CA LEU A 230 12.47 1.32 2.68
C LEU A 230 12.70 -0.11 2.20
N ALA A 231 13.80 -0.72 2.62
CA ALA A 231 14.16 -2.08 2.27
C ALA A 231 13.66 -3.05 3.34
N GLN A 232 12.97 -4.11 2.94
CA GLN A 232 12.45 -5.11 3.85
C GLN A 232 13.57 -5.87 4.57
N GLU A 233 13.31 -6.24 5.81
CA GLU A 233 14.15 -7.22 6.48
C GLU A 233 14.03 -8.61 5.83
N SER A 234 15.13 -9.37 5.86
CA SER A 234 15.23 -10.65 5.16
C SER A 234 14.17 -11.66 5.63
N GLY A 235 13.33 -12.12 4.70
CA GLY A 235 12.35 -13.19 4.94
C GLY A 235 10.90 -12.74 5.12
N GLU A 236 10.64 -11.44 5.05
CA GLU A 236 9.28 -10.89 5.10
C GLU A 236 8.58 -10.89 3.74
N VAL A 237 7.24 -10.92 3.76
CA VAL A 237 6.40 -10.93 2.56
C VAL A 237 5.72 -9.59 2.42
N ILE A 238 5.86 -8.95 1.25
CA ILE A 238 5.16 -7.69 0.97
C ILE A 238 3.66 -7.98 0.89
N PRO A 239 2.82 -7.20 1.57
CA PRO A 239 1.40 -7.20 1.30
C PRO A 239 1.14 -6.86 -0.18
N ASP A 240 0.17 -7.53 -0.79
CA ASP A 240 -0.17 -7.33 -2.22
C ASP A 240 -0.63 -5.89 -2.51
N PHE A 241 -1.19 -5.23 -1.50
CA PHE A 241 -1.69 -3.85 -1.56
C PHE A 241 -1.16 -3.09 -0.35
N VAL A 242 -0.39 -2.04 -0.61
CA VAL A 242 0.15 -1.14 0.43
C VAL A 242 -0.23 0.29 0.10
N THR A 243 -0.79 1.02 1.06
CA THR A 243 -0.93 2.48 0.95
C THR A 243 -0.19 3.13 2.10
N VAL A 244 0.70 4.06 1.79
CA VAL A 244 1.53 4.74 2.80
C VAL A 244 1.36 6.25 2.64
N ARG A 245 1.00 6.94 3.70
CA ARG A 245 1.23 8.37 3.83
C ARG A 245 2.28 8.59 4.91
N PRO A 246 3.56 8.69 4.52
CA PRO A 246 4.65 8.67 5.47
C PRO A 246 4.85 10.03 6.17
N LEU A 247 5.52 9.97 7.33
CA LEU A 247 5.96 11.13 8.09
C LEU A 247 7.44 11.37 7.86
N LEU A 248 7.78 12.50 7.25
CA LEU A 248 9.16 12.95 7.18
C LEU A 248 9.57 13.53 8.54
N ARG A 249 10.70 13.07 9.09
CA ARG A 249 11.32 13.63 10.29
C ARG A 249 12.51 14.48 9.95
N TYR A 250 12.59 15.63 10.59
CA TYR A 250 13.68 16.56 10.45
C TYR A 250 14.00 17.25 11.77
N VAL A 251 15.22 17.75 11.89
CA VAL A 251 15.70 18.49 13.05
C VAL A 251 15.94 19.94 12.66
N ASP A 252 15.41 20.86 13.45
CA ASP A 252 15.68 22.29 13.29
C ASP A 252 17.07 22.68 13.84
N ALA A 253 17.49 23.92 13.58
CA ALA A 253 18.79 24.41 14.06
C ALA A 253 18.94 24.48 15.60
N ASP A 254 17.85 24.41 16.36
CA ASP A 254 17.87 24.37 17.83
C ASP A 254 17.91 22.93 18.37
N GLY A 255 17.86 21.92 17.48
CA GLY A 255 17.85 20.51 17.83
C GLY A 255 16.46 19.94 18.13
N ASN A 256 15.39 20.68 17.83
CA ASN A 256 14.03 20.18 17.99
C ASN A 256 13.69 19.22 16.84
N VAL A 257 13.11 18.08 17.18
CA VAL A 257 12.62 17.10 16.21
C VAL A 257 11.22 17.52 15.78
N GLU A 258 11.06 17.71 14.49
CA GLU A 258 9.82 18.11 13.84
C GLU A 258 9.39 17.07 12.78
N GLN A 259 8.12 17.14 12.39
CA GLN A 259 7.52 16.21 11.45
C GLN A 259 6.88 16.94 10.28
N LEU A 260 6.79 16.29 9.12
CA LEU A 260 6.06 16.78 7.96
C LEU A 260 5.29 15.63 7.30
N LEU A 261 3.99 15.86 7.09
CA LEU A 261 3.13 14.93 6.37
C LEU A 261 3.45 14.97 4.88
N LEU A 262 3.92 13.84 4.33
CA LEU A 262 4.11 13.70 2.89
C LEU A 262 2.77 13.39 2.18
N ARG A 263 2.76 13.39 0.84
CA ARG A 263 1.59 12.95 0.08
C ARG A 263 1.48 11.42 0.14
N PRO A 264 0.27 10.85 0.09
CA PRO A 264 0.11 9.40 0.05
C PRO A 264 0.72 8.79 -1.22
N VAL A 265 1.28 7.60 -1.07
CA VAL A 265 1.74 6.73 -2.14
C VAL A 265 1.04 5.39 -2.04
N ILE A 266 0.75 4.78 -3.20
CA ILE A 266 0.03 3.52 -3.29
C ILE A 266 0.92 2.55 -4.07
N TYR A 267 1.11 1.38 -3.48
CA TYR A 267 1.69 0.21 -4.13
C TYR A 267 0.61 -0.86 -4.28
N THR A 268 0.54 -1.44 -5.47
CA THR A 268 -0.31 -2.58 -5.77
C THR A 268 0.48 -3.55 -6.63
N VAL A 269 0.45 -4.84 -6.31
CA VAL A 269 0.92 -5.88 -7.23
C VAL A 269 0.14 -5.81 -8.55
N PHE A 270 0.84 -5.99 -9.66
CA PHE A 270 0.19 -6.08 -10.95
C PHE A 270 -0.41 -7.48 -11.09
N LEU A 271 -1.70 -7.57 -11.38
CA LEU A 271 -2.43 -8.83 -11.56
C LEU A 271 -2.62 -9.05 -13.05
N ASP A 272 -1.86 -9.98 -13.62
CA ASP A 272 -1.79 -10.25 -15.05
C ASP A 272 -2.71 -11.38 -15.49
N THR A 273 -3.07 -12.27 -14.56
CA THR A 273 -3.81 -13.49 -14.84
C THR A 273 -5.08 -13.61 -14.01
N ASP A 274 -6.09 -14.28 -14.57
CA ASP A 274 -7.33 -14.60 -13.85
C ASP A 274 -7.07 -15.46 -12.60
N GLU A 275 -5.99 -16.25 -12.59
CA GLU A 275 -5.59 -17.04 -11.43
C GLU A 275 -5.10 -16.14 -10.28
N GLU A 276 -4.25 -15.15 -10.57
CA GLU A 276 -3.77 -14.18 -9.58
C GLU A 276 -4.93 -13.38 -8.98
N VAL A 277 -5.88 -12.94 -9.81
CA VAL A 277 -7.09 -12.23 -9.35
C VAL A 277 -7.90 -13.10 -8.39
N GLN A 278 -8.06 -14.39 -8.69
CA GLN A 278 -8.78 -15.32 -7.82
C GLN A 278 -8.06 -15.60 -6.51
N VAL A 279 -6.73 -15.78 -6.55
CA VAL A 279 -5.89 -15.97 -5.35
C VAL A 279 -5.98 -14.76 -4.42
N VAL A 280 -5.87 -13.55 -4.98
CA VAL A 280 -5.97 -12.30 -4.23
C VAL A 280 -7.38 -12.10 -3.64
N ALA A 281 -8.43 -12.30 -4.44
CA ALA A 281 -9.80 -12.17 -3.96
C ALA A 281 -10.14 -13.16 -2.84
N ALA A 282 -9.56 -14.37 -2.88
CA ALA A 282 -9.78 -15.39 -1.86
C ALA A 282 -9.24 -15.00 -0.47
N LYS A 283 -8.29 -14.06 -0.39
CA LYS A 283 -7.79 -13.51 0.89
C LYS A 283 -8.79 -12.56 1.56
N GLY A 284 -9.65 -11.93 0.76
CA GLY A 284 -10.58 -10.86 1.17
C GLY A 284 -12.02 -11.31 1.42
N LYS A 285 -12.24 -12.60 1.73
CA LYS A 285 -13.59 -13.16 1.84
C LYS A 285 -14.39 -12.48 2.96
N PRO A 286 -15.69 -12.21 2.74
CA PRO A 286 -16.56 -11.69 3.79
C PRO A 286 -16.63 -12.66 4.97
N VAL A 287 -16.56 -12.12 6.19
CA VAL A 287 -16.46 -12.92 7.42
C VAL A 287 -17.79 -13.56 7.78
N GLN A 288 -18.93 -12.94 7.43
CA GLN A 288 -20.28 -13.49 7.59
C GLN A 288 -21.25 -12.90 6.54
N ILE A 289 -22.12 -13.74 5.97
CA ILE A 289 -23.42 -13.28 5.46
C ILE A 289 -24.33 -13.31 6.69
N ILE A 290 -24.62 -12.16 7.30
CA ILE A 290 -25.65 -12.10 8.34
C ILE A 290 -27.00 -12.18 7.61
N PRO A 291 -27.79 -13.27 7.81
CA PRO A 291 -29.08 -13.45 7.13
C PRO A 291 -30.14 -12.43 7.57
#